data_AF-A0A6A7K671-F1
#
_entry.id   AF-A0A6A7K671-F1
#
_cell.length_a   1.000
_cell.length_b   1.000
_cell.length_c   1.000
_cell.angle_alpha   90.00
_cell.angle_beta   90.00
_cell.angle_gamma   90.00
#
_symmetry.space_group_name_H-M   'P 1'
#
loop_
_entity.id
_entity.type
_entity.pdbx_description
1 polymer ?
#
loop_
_entity_poly.entity_id
_entity_poly.type
_entity_poly.pdbx_seq_one_letter_code
_entity_poly.pdbx_strand_id
1 'polypeptide(L)'
;MNLENLSYLDNLRLKGSVHDFKLDFILLVQENEKKTIAYLNDDNLRFPTLFDLIPEIDAYEITRKLNLRNKLAIKICHITHTYRQVEKIDKLSSDKNTIQILRWMFKTGVAEDSTRDELDQILDDVISLLIVHYHDYDILPDVADLIFKRNRNEKLVHDLVWSFFKSNDPITLKLVSDFLQSKEVDDVQLACKLLHFDPNNFKNIHPQRYFHTYKKWLEENDPYLYFTGESLQLTSDPNPCKLNMEAKYLNKSVSYDSGKLTKLLTPIEKKHLQDFQKISSSDKELLSNYSNKIYKDDIRTWKKWMENDIVDQLQTAKNSMEGYR
;
A
#
# COMPACT_ATOMS: atom_id res chain seq x y z
N MET A 1 18.73 -12.63 -1.28
CA MET A 1 19.05 -13.07 0.10
C MET A 1 20.43 -12.51 0.43
N ASN A 2 20.53 -11.37 1.13
CA ASN A 2 21.83 -10.92 1.66
C ASN A 2 22.11 -11.77 2.92
N LEU A 3 23.01 -12.74 2.77
CA LEU A 3 23.48 -13.65 3.83
C LEU A 3 24.65 -13.06 4.63
N GLU A 4 25.07 -11.84 4.32
CA GLU A 4 26.17 -11.19 5.01
C GLU A 4 25.67 -10.69 6.39
N ASN A 5 26.28 -11.21 7.47
CA ASN A 5 25.95 -11.01 8.89
C ASN A 5 24.69 -11.72 9.43
N LEU A 6 24.71 -13.05 9.49
CA LEU A 6 23.78 -13.82 10.35
C LEU A 6 24.34 -13.96 11.78
N SER A 7 23.49 -13.80 12.80
CA SER A 7 23.87 -14.09 14.19
C SER A 7 24.11 -15.59 14.41
N TYR A 8 24.67 -15.95 15.57
CA TYR A 8 24.84 -17.35 15.95
C TYR A 8 23.51 -18.14 15.94
N LEU A 9 22.44 -17.54 16.50
CA LEU A 9 21.14 -18.20 16.57
C LEU A 9 20.46 -18.29 15.20
N ASP A 10 20.65 -17.30 14.32
CA ASP A 10 20.16 -17.39 12.94
C ASP A 10 20.82 -18.55 12.19
N ASN A 11 22.15 -18.70 12.33
CA ASN A 11 22.88 -19.81 11.74
C ASN A 11 22.45 -21.16 12.31
N LEU A 12 22.16 -21.22 13.62
CA LEU A 12 21.68 -22.44 14.26
C LEU A 12 20.31 -22.84 13.73
N ARG A 13 19.39 -21.88 13.66
CA ARG A 13 18.03 -22.05 13.15
C ARG A 13 17.98 -22.56 11.71
N LEU A 14 18.90 -22.12 10.85
CA LEU A 14 18.96 -22.55 9.45
C LEU A 14 19.50 -23.98 9.24
N LYS A 15 20.07 -24.63 10.27
CA LYS A 15 20.66 -25.97 10.15
C LYS A 15 19.66 -27.12 10.25
N GLY A 16 18.46 -26.88 10.76
CA GLY A 16 17.51 -27.93 11.08
C GLY A 16 16.07 -27.47 11.05
N SER A 17 15.16 -28.29 11.58
CA SER A 17 13.77 -27.88 11.74
C SER A 17 13.62 -26.86 12.88
N VAL A 18 12.51 -26.11 12.88
CA VAL A 18 12.18 -25.21 14.00
C VAL A 18 12.11 -25.95 15.33
N HIS A 19 11.68 -27.22 15.31
CA HIS A 19 11.64 -28.06 16.51
C HIS A 19 13.05 -28.36 17.05
N ASP A 20 13.97 -28.78 16.18
CA ASP A 20 15.35 -29.07 16.57
C ASP A 20 16.04 -27.81 17.09
N PHE A 21 15.80 -26.67 16.43
CA PHE A 21 16.32 -25.38 16.87
C PHE A 21 15.86 -25.00 18.28
N LYS A 22 14.59 -25.21 18.61
CA LYS A 22 14.05 -24.97 19.96
C LYS A 22 14.71 -25.88 21.01
N LEU A 23 14.93 -27.15 20.69
CA LEU A 23 15.63 -28.08 21.59
C LEU A 23 17.08 -27.65 21.82
N ASP A 24 17.81 -27.30 20.76
CA ASP A 24 19.17 -26.80 20.85
C ASP A 24 19.25 -25.52 21.70
N PHE A 25 18.28 -24.61 21.54
CA PHE A 25 18.18 -23.40 22.35
C PHE A 25 17.99 -23.73 23.84
N ILE A 26 17.13 -24.69 24.17
CA ILE A 26 16.93 -25.14 25.57
C ILE A 26 18.24 -25.66 26.17
N LEU A 27 18.99 -26.49 25.43
CA LEU A 27 20.29 -26.99 25.88
C LEU A 27 21.27 -25.83 26.14
N LEU A 28 21.32 -24.84 25.24
CA LEU A 28 22.16 -23.66 25.42
C LEU A 28 21.79 -22.85 26.66
N VAL A 29 20.49 -22.72 26.99
CA VAL A 29 20.04 -22.06 28.21
C VAL A 29 20.51 -22.82 29.45
N GLN A 30 20.40 -24.15 29.46
CA GLN A 30 20.79 -25.02 30.57
C GLN A 30 22.31 -25.02 30.79
N GLU A 31 23.10 -25.03 29.71
CA GLU A 31 24.57 -25.03 29.79
C GLU A 31 25.13 -23.68 30.21
N ASN A 32 24.66 -22.58 29.60
CA ASN A 32 25.18 -21.24 29.87
C ASN A 32 24.16 -20.15 29.54
N GLU A 33 23.24 -19.92 30.48
CA GLU A 33 22.19 -18.92 30.37
C GLU A 33 22.73 -17.53 29.96
N LYS A 34 23.81 -17.06 30.60
CA LYS A 34 24.39 -15.73 30.32
C LYS A 34 24.84 -15.59 28.87
N LYS A 35 25.50 -16.61 28.33
CA LYS A 35 25.97 -16.61 26.94
C LYS A 35 24.80 -16.66 25.97
N THR A 36 23.78 -17.46 26.29
CA THR A 36 22.57 -17.59 25.47
C THR A 36 21.77 -16.28 25.42
N ILE A 37 21.68 -15.56 26.54
CA ILE A 37 21.11 -14.20 26.57
C ILE A 37 21.92 -13.23 25.72
N ALA A 38 23.25 -13.34 25.72
CA ALA A 38 24.09 -12.51 24.85
C ALA A 38 23.81 -12.78 23.36
N TYR A 39 23.58 -14.04 22.97
CA TYR A 39 23.17 -14.38 21.61
C TYR A 39 21.78 -13.84 21.24
N LEU A 40 20.83 -13.87 22.16
CA LEU A 40 19.51 -13.26 21.93
C LEU A 40 19.65 -11.74 21.74
N ASN A 41 20.53 -11.09 22.50
CA ASN A 41 20.73 -9.64 22.44
C ASN A 41 21.67 -9.18 21.31
N ASP A 42 22.11 -10.09 20.43
CA ASP A 42 22.96 -9.76 19.27
C ASP A 42 22.24 -8.80 18.31
N ASP A 43 22.90 -7.70 17.95
CA ASP A 43 22.33 -6.68 17.06
C ASP A 43 21.98 -7.22 15.67
N ASN A 44 22.63 -8.30 15.22
CA ASN A 44 22.36 -8.94 13.93
C ASN A 44 21.27 -10.03 13.99
N LEU A 45 20.73 -10.35 15.17
CA LEU A 45 19.64 -11.31 15.28
C LEU A 45 18.47 -10.89 14.38
N ARG A 46 17.92 -11.83 13.62
CA ARG A 46 16.75 -11.59 12.77
C ARG A 46 15.45 -11.85 13.52
N PHE A 47 14.42 -11.11 13.15
CA PHE A 47 13.13 -11.22 13.81
C PHE A 47 12.51 -12.62 13.74
N PRO A 48 12.52 -13.35 12.60
CA PRO A 48 11.95 -14.69 12.57
C PRO A 48 12.62 -15.68 13.55
N THR A 49 13.90 -15.51 13.82
CA THR A 49 14.64 -16.32 14.80
C THR A 49 14.20 -16.00 16.22
N LEU A 50 13.99 -14.71 16.54
CA LEU A 50 13.41 -14.32 17.82
C LEU A 50 11.98 -14.84 17.95
N PHE A 51 11.18 -14.74 16.89
CA PHE A 51 9.78 -15.18 16.85
C PHE A 51 9.65 -16.67 17.17
N ASP A 52 10.48 -17.51 16.55
CA ASP A 52 10.47 -18.96 16.80
C ASP A 52 10.76 -19.32 18.26
N LEU A 53 11.55 -18.50 18.95
CA LEU A 53 11.97 -18.74 20.34
C LEU A 53 11.07 -18.08 21.39
N ILE A 54 10.02 -17.34 21.00
CA ILE A 54 9.13 -16.69 21.97
C ILE A 54 8.58 -17.67 23.02
N PRO A 55 8.04 -18.86 22.66
CA PRO A 55 7.51 -19.80 23.64
C PRO A 55 8.55 -20.24 24.68
N GLU A 56 9.79 -20.50 24.25
CA GLU A 56 10.88 -20.91 25.12
C GLU A 56 11.39 -19.74 25.97
N ILE A 57 11.49 -18.54 25.40
CA ILE A 57 11.86 -17.33 26.13
C ILE A 57 10.87 -17.05 27.28
N ASP A 58 9.58 -17.24 27.03
CA ASP A 58 8.53 -17.08 28.04
C ASP A 58 8.59 -18.18 29.09
N ALA A 59 8.72 -19.45 28.67
CA ALA A 59 8.78 -20.60 29.58
C ALA A 59 9.95 -20.54 30.58
N TYR A 60 11.08 -19.94 30.17
CA TYR A 60 12.26 -19.77 31.01
C TYR A 60 12.36 -18.36 31.64
N GLU A 61 11.31 -17.53 31.53
CA GLU A 61 11.26 -16.15 32.06
C GLU A 61 12.43 -15.24 31.61
N ILE A 62 12.99 -15.49 30.42
CA ILE A 62 14.19 -14.81 29.91
C ILE A 62 13.89 -13.37 29.48
N THR A 63 12.63 -13.05 29.15
CA THR A 63 12.19 -11.75 28.63
C THR A 63 12.73 -10.55 29.40
N ARG A 64 12.85 -10.64 30.73
CA ARG A 64 13.36 -9.55 31.59
C ARG A 64 14.85 -9.22 31.35
N LYS A 65 15.64 -10.19 30.84
CA LYS A 65 17.09 -10.07 30.61
C LYS A 65 17.43 -9.62 29.17
N LEU A 66 16.42 -9.48 28.31
CA LEU A 66 16.61 -9.06 26.93
C LEU A 66 16.82 -7.54 26.79
N ASN A 67 17.41 -7.12 25.67
CA ASN A 67 17.52 -5.73 25.29
C ASN A 67 16.14 -5.12 24.95
N LEU A 68 16.08 -3.80 24.80
CA LEU A 68 14.81 -3.10 24.55
C LEU A 68 14.15 -3.54 23.24
N ARG A 69 14.93 -3.71 22.16
CA ARG A 69 14.44 -4.15 20.84
C ARG A 69 13.64 -5.44 20.95
N ASN A 70 14.25 -6.47 21.54
CA ASN A 70 13.65 -7.80 21.60
C ASN A 70 12.45 -7.83 22.56
N LYS A 71 12.54 -7.15 23.71
CA LYS A 71 11.40 -7.01 24.65
C LYS A 71 10.17 -6.41 23.97
N LEU A 72 10.38 -5.35 23.19
CA LEU A 72 9.29 -4.68 22.49
C LEU A 72 8.74 -5.54 21.34
N ALA A 73 9.59 -6.22 20.57
CA ALA A 73 9.16 -7.13 19.53
C ALA A 73 8.28 -8.27 20.08
N ILE A 74 8.71 -8.91 21.18
CA ILE A 74 7.92 -9.94 21.87
C ILE A 74 6.58 -9.38 22.34
N LYS A 75 6.59 -8.18 22.96
CA LYS A 75 5.37 -7.52 23.41
C LYS A 75 4.42 -7.23 22.24
N ILE A 76 4.92 -6.82 21.08
CA ILE A 76 4.11 -6.62 19.87
C ILE A 76 3.45 -7.95 19.48
N CYS A 77 4.21 -9.05 19.38
CA CYS A 77 3.68 -10.37 19.04
C CYS A 77 2.54 -10.82 19.97
N HIS A 78 2.64 -10.54 21.27
CA HIS A 78 1.57 -10.89 22.21
C HIS A 78 0.32 -10.01 22.07
N ILE A 79 0.45 -8.76 21.62
CA ILE A 79 -0.68 -7.84 21.45
C ILE A 79 -1.43 -8.12 20.15
N THR A 80 -0.71 -8.41 19.07
CA THR A 80 -1.24 -8.52 17.71
C THR A 80 -2.18 -9.72 17.51
N HIS A 81 -2.18 -10.72 18.39
CA HIS A 81 -3.22 -11.76 18.42
C HIS A 81 -4.63 -11.25 18.78
N THR A 82 -4.79 -9.97 19.16
CA THR A 82 -6.10 -9.38 19.48
C THR A 82 -6.28 -8.03 18.78
N TYR A 83 -6.89 -8.01 17.59
CA TYR A 83 -7.22 -6.83 16.76
C TYR A 83 -7.91 -5.64 17.50
N ARG A 84 -8.32 -5.82 18.76
CA ARG A 84 -9.01 -4.83 19.60
C ARG A 84 -8.11 -4.00 20.53
N GLN A 85 -6.79 -4.05 20.40
CA GLN A 85 -5.88 -3.40 21.38
C GLN A 85 -4.82 -2.47 20.78
N VAL A 86 -5.10 -1.88 19.62
CA VAL A 86 -4.31 -0.77 19.05
C VAL A 86 -4.12 0.36 20.08
N GLU A 87 -5.13 0.67 20.90
CA GLU A 87 -5.02 1.62 22.02
C GLU A 87 -4.00 1.22 23.11
N LYS A 88 -3.62 -0.06 23.21
CA LYS A 88 -2.54 -0.53 24.10
C LYS A 88 -1.17 -0.37 23.47
N ILE A 89 -1.10 -0.28 22.14
CA ILE A 89 0.11 0.08 21.40
C ILE A 89 0.32 1.61 21.47
N ASP A 90 -0.73 2.42 21.54
CA ASP A 90 -0.61 3.88 21.82
C ASP A 90 0.08 4.20 23.15
N LYS A 91 0.06 3.26 24.11
CA LYS A 91 0.82 3.37 25.38
C LYS A 91 2.30 2.97 25.24
N LEU A 92 2.68 2.34 24.13
CA LEU A 92 4.08 2.22 23.71
C LEU A 92 4.41 3.55 23.06
N SER A 93 4.95 4.47 23.86
CA SER A 93 5.49 5.78 23.47
C SER A 93 5.77 5.91 21.99
N SER A 94 5.22 6.97 21.36
CA SER A 94 5.44 7.45 19.99
C SER A 94 6.91 7.83 19.72
N ASP A 95 7.82 6.91 20.03
CA ASP A 95 9.25 7.10 20.03
C ASP A 95 9.82 6.43 18.79
N LYS A 96 10.75 7.14 18.15
CA LYS A 96 11.52 6.72 16.96
C LYS A 96 12.06 5.29 17.09
N ASN A 97 12.33 4.86 18.33
CA ASN A 97 12.72 3.51 18.67
C ASN A 97 11.68 2.44 18.28
N THR A 98 10.39 2.64 18.54
CA THR A 98 9.33 1.69 18.18
C THR A 98 9.25 1.50 16.66
N ILE A 99 9.30 2.60 15.90
CA ILE A 99 9.30 2.57 14.43
C ILE A 99 10.52 1.79 13.92
N GLN A 100 11.71 2.03 14.49
CA GLN A 100 12.93 1.30 14.09
C GLN A 100 12.82 -0.21 14.36
N ILE A 101 12.20 -0.61 15.47
CA ILE A 101 11.99 -2.01 15.82
C ILE A 101 11.00 -2.65 14.85
N LEU A 102 9.86 -2.00 14.58
CA LEU A 102 8.88 -2.46 13.59
C LEU A 102 9.51 -2.58 12.20
N ARG A 103 10.32 -1.60 11.76
CA ARG A 103 11.10 -1.67 10.51
C ARG A 103 12.05 -2.87 10.51
N TRP A 104 12.75 -3.16 11.61
CA TRP A 104 13.61 -4.33 11.71
C TRP A 104 12.81 -5.64 11.63
N MET A 105 11.66 -5.72 12.32
CA MET A 105 10.75 -6.88 12.25
C MET A 105 10.30 -7.13 10.81
N PHE A 106 9.82 -6.08 10.14
CA PHE A 106 9.40 -6.13 8.74
C PHE A 106 10.53 -6.56 7.81
N LYS A 107 11.66 -5.84 7.81
CA LYS A 107 12.77 -6.09 6.86
C LYS A 107 13.39 -7.47 7.01
N THR A 108 13.59 -7.93 8.25
CA THR A 108 14.18 -9.25 8.48
C THR A 108 13.17 -10.39 8.36
N GLY A 109 11.87 -10.10 8.56
CA GLY A 109 10.78 -11.04 8.38
C GLY A 109 10.46 -11.32 6.91
N VAL A 110 10.25 -10.28 6.10
CA VAL A 110 9.87 -10.40 4.69
C VAL A 110 10.99 -10.97 3.81
N ALA A 111 12.24 -10.78 4.21
CA ALA A 111 13.40 -11.39 3.56
C ALA A 111 13.37 -12.94 3.63
N GLU A 112 12.57 -13.50 4.53
CA GLU A 112 12.38 -14.93 4.67
C GLU A 112 11.14 -15.39 3.90
N ASP A 113 11.29 -16.43 3.08
CA ASP A 113 10.17 -17.04 2.39
C ASP A 113 9.46 -18.00 3.35
N SER A 114 8.67 -17.44 4.27
CA SER A 114 8.05 -18.24 5.32
C SER A 114 6.83 -18.99 4.80
N THR A 115 6.78 -20.31 4.93
CA THR A 115 5.55 -21.11 4.83
C THR A 115 4.71 -21.03 6.12
N ARG A 116 4.91 -19.99 6.94
CA ARG A 116 4.39 -19.90 8.30
C ARG A 116 3.35 -18.79 8.39
N ASP A 117 2.09 -19.20 8.42
CA ASP A 117 0.95 -18.29 8.42
C ASP A 117 0.93 -17.36 9.64
N GLU A 118 1.38 -17.86 10.82
CA GLU A 118 1.45 -17.04 12.04
C GLU A 118 2.45 -15.89 11.91
N LEU A 119 3.65 -16.14 11.35
CA LEU A 119 4.62 -15.09 11.12
C LEU A 119 4.12 -14.09 10.07
N ASP A 120 3.49 -14.59 9.00
CA ASP A 120 2.89 -13.75 7.97
C ASP A 120 1.83 -12.80 8.55
N GLN A 121 0.98 -13.29 9.47
CA GLN A 121 -0.01 -12.46 10.16
C GLN A 121 0.65 -11.37 11.01
N ILE A 122 1.70 -11.71 11.77
CA ILE A 122 2.42 -10.73 12.59
C ILE A 122 3.07 -9.66 11.70
N LEU A 123 3.60 -10.04 10.54
CA LEU A 123 4.17 -9.08 9.59
C LEU A 123 3.10 -8.16 9.02
N ASP A 124 1.90 -8.65 8.75
CA ASP A 124 0.77 -7.83 8.27
C ASP A 124 0.36 -6.81 9.32
N ASP A 125 0.31 -7.22 10.59
CA ASP A 125 0.03 -6.32 11.72
C ASP A 125 1.13 -5.27 11.89
N VAL A 126 2.40 -5.65 11.74
CA VAL A 126 3.55 -4.73 11.77
C VAL A 126 3.46 -3.70 10.64
N ILE A 127 3.13 -4.13 9.43
CA ILE A 127 2.97 -3.26 8.26
C ILE A 127 1.79 -2.30 8.47
N SER A 128 0.67 -2.80 8.98
CA SER A 128 -0.49 -1.99 9.34
C SER A 128 -0.12 -0.91 10.37
N LEU A 129 0.61 -1.26 11.43
CA LEU A 129 1.11 -0.30 12.42
C LEU A 129 2.01 0.77 11.78
N LEU A 130 2.97 0.35 10.96
CA LEU A 130 3.90 1.26 10.29
C LEU A 130 3.16 2.26 9.39
N ILE A 131 2.24 1.80 8.54
CA ILE A 131 1.56 2.65 7.56
C ILE A 131 0.42 3.46 8.19
N VAL A 132 -0.47 2.79 8.93
CA VAL A 132 -1.75 3.39 9.38
C VAL A 132 -1.55 4.23 10.63
N HIS A 133 -0.70 3.80 11.56
CA HIS A 133 -0.49 4.50 12.84
C HIS A 133 0.71 5.42 12.83
N TYR A 134 1.84 4.95 12.30
CA TYR A 134 3.08 5.72 12.32
C TYR A 134 3.34 6.54 11.05
N HIS A 135 2.50 6.39 10.02
CA HIS A 135 2.66 7.08 8.73
C HIS A 135 4.05 6.89 8.10
N ASP A 136 4.64 5.71 8.33
CA ASP A 136 5.94 5.35 7.82
C ASP A 136 5.81 4.82 6.39
N TYR A 137 5.81 5.74 5.42
CA TYR A 137 5.61 5.41 4.01
C TYR A 137 6.89 4.98 3.27
N ASP A 138 8.06 5.03 3.94
CA ASP A 138 9.33 4.57 3.36
C ASP A 138 9.30 3.08 3.01
N ILE A 139 8.42 2.29 3.66
CA ILE A 139 8.29 0.85 3.43
C ILE A 139 7.37 0.50 2.26
N LEU A 140 6.65 1.45 1.67
CA LEU A 140 5.65 1.17 0.62
C LEU A 140 6.21 0.37 -0.56
N PRO A 141 7.43 0.62 -1.08
CA PRO A 141 8.00 -0.19 -2.15
C PRO A 141 8.15 -1.67 -1.77
N ASP A 142 8.71 -1.93 -0.58
CA ASP A 142 8.91 -3.29 -0.07
C ASP A 142 7.55 -3.99 0.19
N VAL A 143 6.53 -3.25 0.61
CA VAL A 143 5.16 -3.77 0.82
C VAL A 143 4.48 -4.10 -0.51
N ALA A 144 4.68 -3.29 -1.55
CA ALA A 144 4.19 -3.61 -2.89
C ALA A 144 4.81 -4.92 -3.40
N ASP A 145 6.13 -5.05 -3.32
CA ASP A 145 6.82 -6.29 -3.67
C ASP A 145 6.29 -7.50 -2.89
N LEU A 146 6.01 -7.35 -1.60
CA LEU A 146 5.43 -8.41 -0.76
C LEU A 146 4.02 -8.80 -1.21
N ILE A 147 3.15 -7.83 -1.53
CA ILE A 147 1.78 -8.09 -2.02
C ILE A 147 1.85 -8.98 -3.27
N PHE A 148 2.65 -8.60 -4.26
CA PHE A 148 2.77 -9.36 -5.50
C PHE A 148 3.45 -10.70 -5.30
N LYS A 149 4.49 -10.76 -4.45
CA LYS A 149 5.13 -12.03 -4.07
C LYS A 149 4.14 -13.00 -3.44
N ARG A 150 3.30 -12.55 -2.52
CA ARG A 150 2.28 -13.39 -1.87
C ARG A 150 1.19 -13.81 -2.84
N ASN A 151 0.75 -12.92 -3.72
CA ASN A 151 -0.24 -13.25 -4.75
C ASN A 151 0.23 -14.38 -5.67
N ARG A 152 1.48 -14.34 -6.14
CA ARG A 152 2.09 -15.42 -6.95
C ARG A 152 2.14 -16.76 -6.23
N ASN A 153 2.18 -16.74 -4.91
CA ASN A 153 2.22 -17.93 -4.06
C ASN A 153 0.84 -18.30 -3.51
N GLU A 154 -0.25 -17.76 -4.08
CA GLU A 154 -1.65 -18.00 -3.69
C GLU A 154 -1.95 -17.68 -2.20
N LYS A 155 -1.16 -16.80 -1.60
CA LYS A 155 -1.34 -16.36 -0.21
C LYS A 155 -2.31 -15.19 -0.09
N LEU A 156 -2.93 -15.05 1.07
CA LEU A 156 -3.82 -13.94 1.38
C LEU A 156 -3.06 -12.60 1.38
N VAL A 157 -3.60 -11.63 0.65
CA VAL A 157 -3.05 -10.26 0.53
C VAL A 157 -4.02 -9.17 0.98
N HIS A 158 -5.21 -9.54 1.46
CA HIS A 158 -6.31 -8.60 1.70
C HIS A 158 -5.94 -7.48 2.69
N ASP A 159 -5.36 -7.85 3.84
CA ASP A 159 -4.98 -6.90 4.89
C ASP A 159 -3.75 -6.07 4.51
N LEU A 160 -2.83 -6.66 3.74
CA LEU A 160 -1.69 -5.95 3.16
C LEU A 160 -2.14 -4.87 2.17
N VAL A 161 -3.02 -5.24 1.23
CA VAL A 161 -3.57 -4.31 0.24
C VAL A 161 -4.35 -3.19 0.93
N TRP A 162 -5.16 -3.52 1.95
CA TRP A 162 -5.85 -2.54 2.76
C TRP A 162 -4.87 -1.57 3.43
N SER A 163 -3.87 -2.08 4.15
CA SER A 163 -2.86 -1.26 4.83
C SER A 163 -2.11 -0.37 3.86
N PHE A 164 -1.72 -0.92 2.71
CA PHE A 164 -1.00 -0.21 1.65
C PHE A 164 -1.77 1.01 1.13
N PHE A 165 -3.05 0.84 0.79
CA PHE A 165 -3.87 1.94 0.29
C PHE A 165 -4.37 2.90 1.39
N LYS A 166 -4.28 2.53 2.68
CA LYS A 166 -4.54 3.45 3.79
C LYS A 166 -3.50 4.55 3.95
N SER A 167 -2.36 4.47 3.26
CA SER A 167 -1.42 5.58 3.16
C SER A 167 -2.02 6.82 2.48
N ASN A 168 -3.04 6.65 1.64
CA ASN A 168 -3.60 7.69 0.75
C ASN A 168 -2.53 8.42 -0.08
N ASP A 169 -1.38 7.79 -0.32
CA ASP A 169 -0.26 8.37 -1.07
C ASP A 169 -0.35 7.94 -2.54
N PRO A 170 -0.35 8.87 -3.51
CA PRO A 170 -0.38 8.54 -4.95
C PRO A 170 0.81 7.69 -5.42
N ILE A 171 1.90 7.60 -4.64
CA ILE A 171 3.01 6.68 -4.92
C ILE A 171 2.54 5.23 -4.96
N THR A 172 1.50 4.86 -4.19
CA THR A 172 0.93 3.51 -4.18
C THR A 172 0.45 3.07 -5.56
N LEU A 173 -0.21 3.97 -6.30
CA LEU A 173 -0.68 3.72 -7.67
C LEU A 173 0.50 3.55 -8.63
N LYS A 174 1.58 4.32 -8.44
CA LYS A 174 2.80 4.21 -9.25
C LYS A 174 3.48 2.86 -9.02
N LEU A 175 3.68 2.48 -7.77
CA LEU A 175 4.28 1.20 -7.37
C LEU A 175 3.49 0.01 -7.93
N VAL A 176 2.16 0.03 -7.83
CA VAL A 176 1.32 -1.03 -8.40
C VAL A 176 1.37 -1.02 -9.93
N SER A 177 1.46 0.16 -10.56
CA SER A 177 1.56 0.26 -12.03
C SER A 177 2.81 -0.40 -12.60
N ASP A 178 3.92 -0.41 -11.86
CA ASP A 178 5.15 -1.07 -12.29
C ASP A 178 4.97 -2.58 -12.52
N PHE A 179 3.94 -3.20 -11.94
CA PHE A 179 3.60 -4.62 -12.15
C PHE A 179 2.77 -4.87 -13.41
N LEU A 180 2.24 -3.84 -14.08
CA LEU A 180 1.56 -3.99 -15.38
C LEU A 180 2.49 -4.44 -16.50
N GLN A 181 3.81 -4.29 -16.31
CA GLN A 181 4.86 -4.76 -17.23
C GLN A 181 5.55 -6.06 -16.72
N SER A 182 5.03 -6.69 -15.66
CA SER A 182 5.56 -7.95 -15.17
C SER A 182 5.45 -9.04 -16.24
N LYS A 183 6.37 -10.00 -16.18
CA LYS A 183 6.31 -11.23 -17.01
C LYS A 183 5.33 -12.25 -16.44
N GLU A 184 5.03 -12.14 -15.15
CA GLU A 184 4.10 -13.02 -14.44
C GLU A 184 2.67 -12.55 -14.69
N VAL A 185 1.82 -13.46 -15.17
CA VAL A 185 0.44 -13.14 -15.54
C VAL A 185 -0.37 -12.72 -14.31
N ASP A 186 -0.14 -13.37 -13.16
CA ASP A 186 -0.85 -13.09 -11.91
C ASP A 186 -0.54 -11.69 -11.38
N ASP A 187 0.69 -11.20 -11.57
CA ASP A 187 1.07 -9.84 -11.23
C ASP A 187 0.28 -8.84 -12.09
N VAL A 188 0.23 -9.06 -13.41
CA VAL A 188 -0.49 -8.15 -14.31
C VAL A 188 -1.99 -8.15 -13.99
N GLN A 189 -2.58 -9.30 -13.68
CA GLN A 189 -3.98 -9.42 -13.29
C GLN A 189 -4.28 -8.67 -12.00
N LEU A 190 -3.47 -8.88 -10.95
CA LEU A 190 -3.64 -8.19 -9.69
C LEU A 190 -3.46 -6.67 -9.86
N ALA A 191 -2.44 -6.23 -10.60
CA ALA A 191 -2.22 -4.82 -10.89
C ALA A 191 -3.41 -4.18 -11.62
N CYS A 192 -3.94 -4.85 -12.66
CA CYS A 192 -5.15 -4.39 -13.35
C CYS A 192 -6.33 -4.20 -12.38
N LYS A 193 -6.55 -5.19 -11.50
CA LYS A 193 -7.62 -5.15 -10.49
C LYS A 193 -7.43 -4.01 -9.50
N LEU A 194 -6.25 -3.89 -8.89
CA LEU A 194 -5.99 -2.86 -7.88
C LEU A 194 -6.06 -1.44 -8.46
N LEU A 195 -5.64 -1.26 -9.72
CA LEU A 195 -5.66 0.03 -10.41
C LEU A 195 -7.00 0.36 -11.08
N HIS A 196 -7.96 -0.57 -11.07
CA HIS A 196 -9.20 -0.46 -11.85
C HIS A 196 -8.93 -0.20 -13.33
N PHE A 197 -7.85 -0.77 -13.83
CA PHE A 197 -7.45 -0.70 -15.23
C PHE A 197 -8.06 -1.89 -15.96
N ASP A 198 -9.06 -1.64 -16.81
CA ASP A 198 -9.65 -2.66 -17.66
C ASP A 198 -8.99 -2.64 -19.05
N PRO A 199 -8.19 -3.66 -19.40
CA PRO A 199 -7.56 -3.75 -20.72
C PRO A 199 -8.57 -3.80 -21.87
N ASN A 200 -9.80 -4.27 -21.65
CA ASN A 200 -10.82 -4.40 -22.69
C ASN A 200 -11.33 -3.05 -23.19
N ASN A 201 -11.25 -2.01 -22.35
CA ASN A 201 -11.57 -0.64 -22.76
C ASN A 201 -10.59 -0.12 -23.84
N PHE A 202 -9.44 -0.77 -23.97
CA PHE A 202 -8.39 -0.41 -24.91
C PHE A 202 -8.27 -1.45 -26.02
N LYS A 203 -9.24 -1.43 -26.95
CA LYS A 203 -9.19 -2.26 -28.17
C LYS A 203 -7.82 -2.11 -28.85
N ASN A 204 -7.12 -3.24 -29.04
CA ASN A 204 -5.82 -3.35 -29.71
C ASN A 204 -4.59 -2.81 -28.94
N ILE A 205 -4.66 -2.58 -27.63
CA ILE A 205 -3.45 -2.30 -26.85
C ILE A 205 -2.76 -3.63 -26.50
N HIS A 206 -1.59 -3.84 -27.10
CA HIS A 206 -0.70 -4.95 -26.75
C HIS A 206 -0.32 -4.87 -25.26
N PRO A 207 -0.31 -5.98 -24.48
CA PRO A 207 -0.03 -5.96 -23.04
C PRO A 207 1.22 -5.18 -22.63
N GLN A 208 2.24 -5.18 -23.48
CA GLN A 208 3.48 -4.39 -23.31
C GLN A 208 3.27 -2.87 -23.21
N ARG A 209 2.09 -2.37 -23.58
CA ARG A 209 1.73 -0.95 -23.51
C ARG A 209 0.85 -0.60 -22.31
N TYR A 210 0.38 -1.56 -21.51
CA TYR A 210 -0.49 -1.29 -20.35
C TYR A 210 0.14 -0.29 -19.39
N PHE A 211 1.39 -0.52 -19.01
CA PHE A 211 2.15 0.40 -18.16
C PHE A 211 2.17 1.83 -18.73
N HIS A 212 2.57 1.99 -20.00
CA HIS A 212 2.67 3.31 -20.63
C HIS A 212 1.32 4.02 -20.74
N THR A 213 0.27 3.28 -21.08
CA THR A 213 -1.10 3.79 -21.15
C THR A 213 -1.59 4.25 -19.77
N TYR A 214 -1.43 3.40 -18.76
CA TYR A 214 -1.83 3.73 -17.39
C TYR A 214 -1.02 4.90 -16.83
N LYS A 215 0.30 4.91 -17.03
CA LYS A 215 1.17 5.99 -16.58
C LYS A 215 0.76 7.34 -17.16
N LYS A 216 0.49 7.40 -18.46
CA LYS A 216 -0.03 8.61 -19.12
C LYS A 216 -1.38 9.02 -18.51
N TRP A 217 -2.29 8.08 -18.33
CA TRP A 217 -3.57 8.35 -17.68
C TRP A 217 -3.38 8.89 -16.26
N LEU A 218 -2.48 8.30 -15.47
CA LEU A 218 -2.19 8.72 -14.10
C LEU A 218 -1.64 10.14 -14.09
N GLU A 219 -0.64 10.45 -14.91
CA GLU A 219 -0.07 11.81 -15.04
C GLU A 219 -1.12 12.86 -15.44
N GLU A 220 -2.08 12.48 -16.30
CA GLU A 220 -3.15 13.38 -16.72
C GLU A 220 -4.22 13.63 -15.65
N ASN A 221 -4.43 12.66 -14.77
CA ASN A 221 -5.54 12.61 -13.81
C ASN A 221 -5.13 12.84 -12.36
N ASP A 222 -3.85 12.73 -12.02
CA ASP A 222 -3.29 12.80 -10.66
C ASP A 222 -3.86 13.93 -9.79
N PRO A 223 -4.00 15.19 -10.27
CA PRO A 223 -4.55 16.27 -9.46
C PRO A 223 -6.02 16.08 -9.04
N TYR A 224 -6.72 15.16 -9.69
CA TYR A 224 -8.16 14.93 -9.54
C TYR A 224 -8.47 13.57 -8.90
N LEU A 225 -7.45 12.82 -8.49
CA LEU A 225 -7.58 11.52 -7.86
C LEU A 225 -7.80 11.66 -6.35
N TYR A 226 -8.59 10.74 -5.79
CA TYR A 226 -8.77 10.64 -4.33
C TYR A 226 -9.00 9.20 -3.91
N PHE A 227 -8.55 8.87 -2.71
CA PHE A 227 -8.73 7.55 -2.12
C PHE A 227 -10.12 7.45 -1.50
N THR A 228 -10.81 6.35 -1.82
CA THR A 228 -12.21 6.13 -1.43
C THR A 228 -12.35 5.54 -0.04
N GLY A 229 -11.27 4.92 0.45
CA GLY A 229 -11.29 4.07 1.65
C GLY A 229 -11.96 2.70 1.43
N GLU A 230 -12.39 2.37 0.21
CA GLU A 230 -12.89 1.04 -0.15
C GLU A 230 -11.77 -0.01 -0.01
N SER A 231 -12.14 -1.23 0.38
CA SER A 231 -11.17 -2.32 0.57
C SER A 231 -11.81 -3.69 0.42
N LEU A 232 -10.94 -4.70 0.32
CA LEU A 232 -11.36 -6.10 0.14
C LEU A 232 -12.16 -6.64 1.35
N GLN A 233 -12.10 -5.96 2.50
CA GLN A 233 -12.92 -6.28 3.67
C GLN A 233 -14.37 -5.79 3.54
N LEU A 234 -14.63 -4.78 2.68
CA LEU A 234 -15.95 -4.17 2.50
C LEU A 234 -16.65 -4.66 1.22
N THR A 235 -15.90 -4.96 0.17
CA THR A 235 -16.43 -5.38 -1.14
C THR A 235 -15.43 -6.31 -1.85
N SER A 236 -15.93 -7.22 -2.69
CA SER A 236 -15.11 -8.15 -3.49
C SER A 236 -14.35 -7.45 -4.64
N ASP A 237 -14.77 -6.24 -5.00
CA ASP A 237 -14.20 -5.39 -6.04
C ASP A 237 -14.04 -3.94 -5.55
N PRO A 238 -13.07 -3.69 -4.66
CA PRO A 238 -12.87 -2.37 -4.06
C PRO A 238 -12.11 -1.47 -5.01
N ASN A 239 -12.59 -0.24 -5.21
CA ASN A 239 -11.88 0.76 -5.98
C ASN A 239 -11.13 1.71 -5.03
N PRO A 240 -9.82 1.49 -4.76
CA PRO A 240 -9.12 2.23 -3.72
C PRO A 240 -8.97 3.71 -4.06
N CYS A 241 -8.97 4.05 -5.35
CA CYS A 241 -8.75 5.41 -5.83
C CYS A 241 -9.66 5.76 -7.01
N LYS A 242 -10.45 6.84 -6.87
CA LYS A 242 -11.38 7.32 -7.89
C LYS A 242 -10.97 8.66 -8.47
N LEU A 243 -11.39 8.88 -9.71
CA LEU A 243 -11.29 10.17 -10.38
C LEU A 243 -12.49 11.05 -10.03
N ASN A 244 -12.22 12.24 -9.51
CA ASN A 244 -13.23 13.28 -9.36
C ASN A 244 -13.45 13.99 -10.70
N MET A 245 -14.45 13.54 -11.47
CA MET A 245 -14.77 14.10 -12.79
C MET A 245 -15.20 15.56 -12.73
N GLU A 246 -15.87 15.99 -11.65
CA GLU A 246 -16.29 17.38 -11.45
C GLU A 246 -15.07 18.29 -11.30
N ALA A 247 -14.11 17.85 -10.49
CA ALA A 247 -12.85 18.54 -10.29
C ALA A 247 -12.03 18.63 -11.58
N LYS A 248 -11.98 17.53 -12.35
CA LYS A 248 -11.33 17.49 -13.67
C LYS A 248 -12.02 18.42 -14.68
N TYR A 249 -13.35 18.43 -14.70
CA TYR A 249 -14.13 19.34 -15.54
C TYR A 249 -13.85 20.81 -15.22
N LEU A 250 -13.69 21.17 -13.94
CA LEU A 250 -13.34 22.54 -13.54
C LEU A 250 -11.84 22.85 -13.53
N ASN A 251 -10.98 21.87 -13.84
CA ASN A 251 -9.52 21.99 -13.69
C ASN A 251 -9.08 22.48 -12.30
N LYS A 252 -9.71 21.93 -11.25
CA LYS A 252 -9.36 22.20 -9.86
C LYS A 252 -8.92 20.91 -9.18
N SER A 253 -7.82 20.96 -8.45
CA SER A 253 -7.33 19.77 -7.75
C SER A 253 -8.18 19.41 -6.54
N VAL A 254 -8.09 18.15 -6.13
CA VAL A 254 -8.73 17.62 -4.92
C VAL A 254 -7.69 17.19 -3.90
N SER A 255 -8.10 17.10 -2.64
CA SER A 255 -7.33 16.40 -1.61
C SER A 255 -7.46 14.89 -1.80
N TYR A 256 -6.34 14.17 -1.76
CA TYR A 256 -6.32 12.71 -1.88
C TYR A 256 -7.14 12.02 -0.78
N ASP A 257 -7.16 12.54 0.45
CA ASP A 257 -7.89 11.93 1.57
C ASP A 257 -9.40 12.09 1.49
N SER A 258 -9.88 13.21 0.95
CA SER A 258 -11.28 13.62 1.08
C SER A 258 -12.03 13.73 -0.23
N GLY A 259 -11.32 13.77 -1.36
CA GLY A 259 -11.89 14.07 -2.68
C GLY A 259 -12.47 15.48 -2.80
N LYS A 260 -12.33 16.32 -1.76
CA LYS A 260 -12.82 17.70 -1.75
C LYS A 260 -11.89 18.59 -2.53
N LEU A 261 -12.49 19.54 -3.25
CA LEU A 261 -11.75 20.58 -3.97
C LEU A 261 -10.85 21.37 -3.02
N THR A 262 -9.59 21.56 -3.41
CA THR A 262 -8.63 22.37 -2.65
C THR A 262 -8.92 23.87 -2.72
N LYS A 263 -9.66 24.29 -3.76
CA LYS A 263 -10.05 25.69 -4.00
C LYS A 263 -11.56 25.85 -3.95
N LEU A 264 -12.00 26.96 -3.38
CA LEU A 264 -13.41 27.34 -3.36
C LEU A 264 -13.96 27.56 -4.77
N LEU A 265 -15.24 27.25 -4.93
CA LEU A 265 -15.99 27.47 -6.15
C LEU A 265 -16.60 28.87 -6.18
N THR A 266 -16.43 29.55 -7.31
CA THR A 266 -17.17 30.76 -7.67
C THR A 266 -18.64 30.44 -7.93
N PRO A 267 -19.55 31.44 -7.88
CA PRO A 267 -20.97 31.22 -8.18
C PRO A 267 -21.22 30.63 -9.58
N ILE A 268 -20.41 31.04 -10.56
CA ILE A 268 -20.50 30.55 -11.95
C ILE A 268 -20.11 29.07 -12.01
N GLU A 269 -18.99 28.69 -11.41
CA GLU A 269 -18.55 27.28 -11.37
C GLU A 269 -19.56 26.38 -10.65
N LYS A 270 -20.20 26.87 -9.57
CA LYS A 270 -21.28 26.13 -8.90
C LYS A 270 -22.46 25.84 -9.83
N LYS A 271 -22.84 26.83 -10.64
CA LYS A 271 -23.91 26.65 -11.64
C LYS A 271 -23.52 25.61 -12.68
N HIS A 272 -22.31 25.70 -13.24
CA HIS A 272 -21.82 24.70 -14.21
C HIS A 272 -21.75 23.29 -13.63
N LEU A 273 -21.36 23.13 -12.36
CA LEU A 273 -21.40 21.81 -11.72
C LEU A 273 -22.81 21.26 -11.58
N GLN A 274 -23.79 22.09 -11.24
CA GLN A 274 -25.18 21.64 -11.16
C GLN A 274 -25.70 21.14 -12.51
N ASP A 275 -25.30 21.79 -13.60
CA ASP A 275 -25.67 21.35 -14.95
C ASP A 275 -24.88 20.12 -15.39
N PHE A 276 -23.58 20.07 -15.08
CA PHE A 276 -22.72 18.90 -15.30
C PHE A 276 -23.23 17.66 -14.56
N GLN A 277 -23.76 17.80 -13.35
CA GLN A 277 -24.28 16.67 -12.57
C GLN A 277 -25.49 15.99 -13.22
N LYS A 278 -26.26 16.72 -14.05
CA LYS A 278 -27.50 16.24 -14.69
C LYS A 278 -27.26 15.44 -15.98
N ILE A 279 -26.07 15.52 -16.58
CA ILE A 279 -25.78 14.83 -17.84
C ILE A 279 -25.37 13.36 -17.61
N SER A 280 -25.34 12.57 -18.69
CA SER A 280 -24.99 11.15 -18.66
C SER A 280 -23.53 10.92 -18.24
N SER A 281 -23.21 9.74 -17.71
CA SER A 281 -21.83 9.40 -17.32
C SER A 281 -20.85 9.47 -18.49
N SER A 282 -21.26 9.07 -19.69
CA SER A 282 -20.45 9.18 -20.91
C SER A 282 -20.19 10.63 -21.31
N ASP A 283 -21.19 11.50 -21.16
CA ASP A 283 -21.04 12.93 -21.44
C ASP A 283 -20.17 13.63 -20.39
N LYS A 284 -20.24 13.21 -19.11
CA LYS A 284 -19.34 13.69 -18.04
C LYS A 284 -17.88 13.35 -18.32
N GLU A 285 -17.62 12.12 -18.76
CA GLU A 285 -16.29 11.68 -19.14
C GLU A 285 -15.76 12.49 -20.33
N LEU A 286 -16.56 12.61 -21.40
CA LEU A 286 -16.23 13.42 -22.57
C LEU A 286 -15.87 14.87 -22.19
N LEU A 287 -16.74 15.54 -21.43
CA LEU A 287 -16.52 16.94 -21.04
C LEU A 287 -15.33 17.12 -20.12
N SER A 288 -15.16 16.25 -19.12
CA SER A 288 -14.03 16.37 -18.19
C SER A 288 -12.69 16.15 -18.90
N ASN A 289 -12.63 15.21 -19.86
CA ASN A 289 -11.46 15.00 -20.70
C ASN A 289 -11.19 16.19 -21.62
N TYR A 290 -12.21 16.68 -22.33
CA TYR A 290 -12.09 17.82 -23.24
C TYR A 290 -11.69 19.10 -22.51
N SER A 291 -12.35 19.39 -21.38
CA SER A 291 -12.07 20.54 -20.53
C SER A 291 -10.61 20.57 -20.05
N ASN A 292 -10.09 19.44 -19.57
CA ASN A 292 -8.71 19.31 -19.13
C ASN A 292 -7.72 19.53 -20.30
N LYS A 293 -8.01 18.93 -21.46
CA LYS A 293 -7.19 19.11 -22.66
C LYS A 293 -7.06 20.59 -23.04
N ILE A 294 -8.18 21.29 -23.25
CA ILE A 294 -8.12 22.70 -23.68
C ILE A 294 -7.58 23.63 -22.59
N TYR A 295 -7.73 23.28 -21.30
CA TYR A 295 -7.13 24.04 -20.20
C TYR A 295 -5.61 23.97 -20.20
N LYS A 296 -5.04 22.78 -20.47
CA LYS A 296 -3.60 22.58 -20.62
C LYS A 296 -3.05 23.25 -21.87
N ASP A 297 -3.80 23.23 -22.96
CA ASP A 297 -3.40 23.83 -24.23
C ASP A 297 -3.45 25.37 -24.19
N ASP A 298 -4.60 25.95 -23.81
CA ASP A 298 -4.80 27.39 -23.64
C ASP A 298 -5.91 27.73 -22.64
N ILE A 299 -5.49 28.23 -21.48
CA ILE A 299 -6.40 28.67 -20.41
C ILE A 299 -7.40 29.76 -20.86
N ARG A 300 -7.06 30.61 -21.84
CA ARG A 300 -7.97 31.67 -22.32
C ARG A 300 -9.11 31.06 -23.13
N THR A 301 -8.79 30.13 -24.01
CA THR A 301 -9.78 29.35 -24.76
C THR A 301 -10.66 28.54 -23.82
N TRP A 302 -10.09 27.90 -22.81
CA TRP A 302 -10.86 27.20 -21.79
C TRP A 302 -11.85 28.11 -21.05
N LYS A 303 -11.42 29.31 -20.62
CA LYS A 303 -12.31 30.27 -19.94
C LYS A 303 -13.50 30.67 -20.81
N LYS A 304 -13.26 30.99 -22.09
CA LYS A 304 -14.33 31.32 -23.03
C LYS A 304 -15.29 30.15 -23.26
N TRP A 305 -14.76 28.92 -23.36
CA TRP A 305 -15.59 27.73 -23.50
C TRP A 305 -16.45 27.48 -22.26
N MET A 306 -15.91 27.71 -21.06
CA MET A 306 -16.66 27.60 -19.80
C MET A 306 -17.79 28.62 -19.68
N GLU A 307 -17.78 29.74 -20.41
CA GLU A 307 -18.88 30.71 -20.39
C GLU A 307 -20.14 30.21 -21.12
N ASN A 308 -20.00 29.21 -22.00
CA ASN A 308 -21.11 28.61 -22.73
C ASN A 308 -21.97 27.73 -21.84
N ASP A 309 -23.21 27.45 -22.26
CA ASP A 309 -24.05 26.48 -21.56
C ASP A 309 -23.57 25.03 -21.78
N ILE A 310 -24.11 24.10 -20.99
CA ILE A 310 -23.67 22.71 -21.01
C ILE A 310 -23.92 22.02 -22.37
N VAL A 311 -24.94 22.47 -23.13
CA VAL A 311 -25.30 21.88 -24.43
C VAL A 311 -24.27 22.28 -25.49
N ASP A 312 -23.93 23.57 -25.53
CA ASP A 312 -22.90 24.10 -26.42
C ASP A 312 -21.50 23.54 -26.08
N GLN A 313 -21.21 23.40 -24.78
CA GLN A 313 -19.98 22.76 -24.31
C GLN A 313 -19.88 21.31 -24.82
N LEU A 314 -20.97 20.54 -24.72
CA LEU A 314 -21.02 19.17 -25.22
C LEU A 314 -20.87 19.09 -26.73
N GLN A 315 -21.57 19.95 -27.48
CA GLN A 315 -21.48 19.95 -28.94
C GLN A 315 -20.04 20.24 -29.39
N THR A 316 -19.38 21.21 -28.75
CA THR A 316 -17.98 21.56 -29.03
C THR A 316 -17.06 20.37 -28.76
N ALA A 317 -17.24 19.68 -27.62
CA ALA A 317 -16.44 18.50 -27.27
C ALA A 317 -16.65 17.33 -28.24
N LYS A 318 -17.89 17.08 -28.69
CA LYS A 318 -18.23 16.04 -29.68
C LYS A 318 -17.59 16.33 -31.03
N ASN A 319 -17.73 17.55 -31.54
CA ASN A 319 -17.14 17.97 -32.82
C ASN A 319 -15.61 17.86 -32.81
N SER A 320 -14.97 18.16 -31.67
CA SER A 320 -13.52 18.01 -31.53
C SER A 320 -13.04 16.56 -31.50
N MET A 321 -13.86 15.59 -31.10
CA MET A 321 -13.52 14.16 -31.13
C MET A 321 -13.63 13.58 -32.55
N GLU A 322 -14.59 14.06 -33.35
CA GLU A 322 -14.83 13.58 -34.71
C GLU A 322 -13.76 14.05 -35.71
N GLY A 323 -13.13 15.22 -35.48
CA GLY A 323 -12.02 15.72 -36.29
C GLY A 323 -10.68 14.97 -36.12
N TYR A 324 -10.60 13.98 -35.22
CA TYR A 324 -9.42 13.13 -34.98
C TYR A 324 -9.62 11.67 -35.43
N ARG A 325 -10.75 11.34 -36.09
CA ARG A 325 -11.01 10.00 -36.62
C ARG A 325 -10.50 9.81 -38.04
#